data_AF-A0A353X3S0-F1
#
_entry.id   AF-A0A353X3S0-F1
#
_cell.length_a   1.000
_cell.length_b   1.000
_cell.length_c   1.000
_cell.angle_alpha   90.00
_cell.angle_beta   90.00
_cell.angle_gamma   90.00
#
_symmetry.space_group_name_H-M   'P 1'
#
loop_
_entity.id
_entity.type
_entity.pdbx_description
1 polymer ?
#
loop_
_entity_poly.entity_id
_entity_poly.type
_entity_poly.pdbx_seq_one_letter_code
_entity_poly.pdbx_strand_id
1 'polypeptide(L)'
;MMYFIVVQVVFDLKDPKKGKLVAKSLLKNVNNYLYGDQTMEFMSSHHPPQKRHPALIPLSKDHHQGLLLCWKIRQGFDKNIEVDRISKYLVYFFDVHLTAHFKEEEEVLLTKLDDDDAYKQDTYYQHEEIRSLIDEIRQNLQDEKLVHQFEKKLEAHIRFEERKLFPYLQGLFDEKTLQEVGHLIEGKEAAEDWPDVFWARK
;
A
#
# COMPACT_ATOMS: atom_id res chain seq x y z
N MET A 1 -23.49 18.03 21.78
CA MET A 1 -23.90 19.43 21.62
C MET A 1 -22.65 20.32 21.55
N MET A 2 -21.88 20.20 20.46
CA MET A 2 -20.70 21.06 20.17
C MET A 2 -20.20 20.89 18.72
N TYR A 3 -21.09 20.53 17.79
CA TYR A 3 -20.76 20.35 16.36
C TYR A 3 -21.57 21.27 15.43
N PHE A 4 -22.29 22.25 15.98
CA PHE A 4 -23.23 23.09 15.23
C PHE A 4 -22.87 24.59 15.17
N ILE A 5 -21.67 25.00 15.55
CA ILE A 5 -21.24 26.42 15.46
C ILE A 5 -19.91 26.53 14.72
N VAL A 6 -19.85 26.11 13.46
CA VAL A 6 -18.82 26.61 12.51
C VAL A 6 -19.39 26.84 11.10
N VAL A 7 -20.71 26.71 10.90
CA VAL A 7 -21.34 26.96 9.60
C VAL A 7 -22.37 28.08 9.75
N GLN A 8 -21.93 29.29 10.12
CA GLN A 8 -22.78 30.49 10.01
C GLN A 8 -21.98 31.80 9.91
N VAL A 9 -20.83 31.80 9.22
CA VAL A 9 -20.16 33.06 8.85
C VAL A 9 -19.74 33.02 7.38
N VAL A 10 -20.69 32.70 6.52
CA VAL A 10 -20.56 32.95 5.08
C VAL A 10 -21.91 33.42 4.61
N PHE A 11 -22.29 34.66 4.85
CA PHE A 11 -23.20 35.41 3.97
C PHE A 11 -23.23 36.86 4.43
N ASP A 12 -22.60 37.72 3.62
CA ASP A 12 -23.15 38.99 3.10
C ASP A 12 -22.07 40.07 3.05
N LEU A 13 -21.27 40.08 1.98
CA LEU A 13 -20.47 41.24 1.59
C LEU A 13 -20.50 41.38 0.05
N LYS A 14 -21.29 42.36 -0.41
CA LYS A 14 -21.50 42.76 -1.83
C LYS A 14 -20.26 43.37 -2.54
N ASP A 15 -19.05 43.02 -2.12
CA ASP A 15 -17.83 43.41 -2.84
C ASP A 15 -16.75 42.31 -2.75
N PRO A 16 -16.49 41.58 -3.84
CA PRO A 16 -15.61 40.39 -3.84
C PRO A 16 -14.14 40.72 -3.55
N LYS A 17 -13.72 41.99 -3.64
CA LYS A 17 -12.33 42.39 -3.35
C LYS A 17 -12.12 42.70 -1.86
N LYS A 18 -13.12 43.25 -1.16
CA LYS A 18 -13.05 43.52 0.28
C LYS A 18 -13.25 42.25 1.14
N GLY A 19 -14.11 41.32 0.70
CA GLY A 19 -14.33 40.05 1.38
C GLY A 19 -13.08 39.16 1.48
N LYS A 20 -12.19 39.19 0.48
CA LYS A 20 -10.94 38.42 0.46
C LYS A 20 -9.91 38.89 1.49
N LEU A 21 -9.80 40.20 1.74
CA LEU A 21 -8.86 40.72 2.74
C LEU A 21 -9.32 40.46 4.17
N VAL A 22 -10.61 40.62 4.45
CA VAL A 22 -11.19 40.39 5.78
C VAL A 22 -11.15 38.90 6.13
N ALA A 23 -11.47 38.01 5.18
CA ALA A 23 -11.35 36.56 5.38
C ALA A 23 -9.91 36.10 5.64
N LYS A 24 -8.91 36.64 4.92
CA LYS A 24 -7.49 36.34 5.17
C LYS A 24 -7.02 36.83 6.53
N SER A 25 -7.47 38.01 6.96
CA SER A 25 -7.14 38.58 8.27
C SER A 25 -7.75 37.78 9.42
N LEU A 26 -9.01 37.37 9.29
CA LEU A 26 -9.70 36.56 10.31
C LEU A 26 -9.11 35.14 10.39
N LEU A 27 -8.81 34.49 9.27
CA LEU A 27 -8.14 33.17 9.27
C LEU A 27 -6.75 33.22 9.95
N LYS A 28 -6.01 34.32 9.78
CA LYS A 28 -4.70 34.50 10.43
C LYS A 28 -4.81 34.64 11.94
N ASN A 29 -5.82 35.37 12.43
CA ASN A 29 -6.03 35.56 13.87
C ASN A 29 -6.66 34.35 14.56
N VAL A 30 -7.53 33.60 13.87
CA VAL A 30 -8.12 32.36 14.42
C VAL A 30 -7.07 31.25 14.53
N ASN A 31 -6.14 31.13 13.56
CA ASN A 31 -5.05 30.16 13.63
C ASN A 31 -4.07 30.43 14.79
N ASN A 32 -3.76 31.70 15.08
CA ASN A 32 -2.87 32.05 16.18
C ASN A 32 -3.50 31.87 17.57
N TYR A 33 -4.83 31.90 17.70
CA TYR A 33 -5.51 31.74 18.98
C TYR A 33 -5.88 30.29 19.33
N LEU A 34 -5.95 29.40 18.33
CA LEU A 34 -6.34 28.00 18.55
C LEU A 34 -5.16 27.02 18.55
N TYR A 35 -4.00 27.38 18.00
CA TYR A 35 -2.88 26.45 17.83
C TYR A 35 -1.52 27.13 18.08
N GLY A 36 -1.15 27.26 19.35
CA GLY A 36 0.22 27.59 19.74
C GLY A 36 1.19 26.44 19.45
N ASP A 37 2.33 26.76 18.86
CA ASP A 37 3.60 26.01 18.70
C ASP A 37 3.61 24.56 18.15
N GLN A 38 2.48 23.86 18.06
CA GLN A 38 2.44 22.44 17.65
C GLN A 38 2.15 22.20 16.17
N THR A 39 1.98 23.26 15.36
CA THR A 39 1.54 23.13 13.96
C THR A 39 2.67 22.86 12.96
N MET A 40 3.93 23.10 13.33
CA MET A 40 5.08 22.84 12.45
C MET A 40 5.41 21.34 12.34
N GLU A 41 5.05 20.53 13.33
CA GLU A 41 5.33 19.09 13.34
C GLU A 41 4.26 18.29 12.57
N PHE A 42 3.02 18.79 12.52
CA PHE A 42 1.89 18.08 11.90
C PHE A 42 1.73 18.35 10.39
N MET A 43 2.40 19.37 9.84
CA MET A 43 2.34 19.73 8.42
C MET A 43 3.41 19.04 7.55
N SER A 44 4.17 18.07 8.09
CA SER A 44 5.26 17.38 7.41
C SER A 44 5.02 15.88 7.18
N SER A 45 3.79 15.44 6.89
CA SER A 45 3.51 14.02 6.57
C SER A 45 3.12 13.76 5.12
N HIS A 46 3.26 14.74 4.22
CA HIS A 46 3.37 14.48 2.79
C HIS A 46 4.85 14.54 2.40
N HIS A 47 5.60 13.51 2.80
CA HIS A 47 6.90 13.28 2.19
C HIS A 47 6.64 12.92 0.71
N PRO A 48 7.25 13.63 -0.25
CA PRO A 48 7.18 13.19 -1.65
C PRO A 48 7.68 11.74 -1.72
N PRO A 49 7.13 10.91 -2.62
CA PRO A 49 7.60 9.53 -2.79
C PRO A 49 9.11 9.56 -2.93
N GLN A 50 9.82 8.93 -1.98
CA GLN A 50 11.27 8.88 -2.04
C GLN A 50 11.64 8.13 -3.33
N LYS A 51 12.59 8.68 -4.08
CA LYS A 51 13.08 8.01 -5.28
C LYS A 51 13.60 6.62 -4.88
N ARG A 52 12.99 5.56 -5.43
CA ARG A 52 13.37 4.17 -5.18
C ARG A 52 14.78 3.93 -5.72
N HIS A 53 15.63 3.29 -4.92
CA HIS A 53 16.95 2.86 -5.35
C HIS A 53 16.83 1.81 -6.47
N PRO A 54 17.66 1.85 -7.53
CA PRO A 54 17.55 0.92 -8.65
C PRO A 54 17.47 -0.56 -8.26
N ALA A 55 18.19 -0.96 -7.21
CA ALA A 55 18.19 -2.32 -6.68
C ALA A 55 16.83 -2.82 -6.17
N LEU A 56 15.96 -1.91 -5.72
CA LEU A 56 14.64 -2.24 -5.16
C LEU A 56 13.51 -2.03 -6.17
N ILE A 57 13.81 -1.48 -7.36
CA ILE A 57 12.81 -1.29 -8.42
C ILE A 57 12.19 -2.61 -8.88
N PRO A 58 12.92 -3.74 -9.02
CA PRO A 58 12.30 -5.02 -9.39
C PRO A 58 11.17 -5.43 -8.44
N LEU A 59 11.41 -5.42 -7.12
CA LEU A 59 10.39 -5.72 -6.12
C LEU A 59 9.20 -4.75 -6.21
N SER A 60 9.47 -3.44 -6.38
CA SER A 60 8.40 -2.45 -6.60
C SER A 60 7.58 -2.70 -7.88
N LYS A 61 8.11 -3.38 -8.90
CA LYS A 61 7.33 -3.78 -10.07
C LYS A 61 6.42 -4.96 -9.75
N ASP A 62 6.90 -5.92 -8.96
CA ASP A 62 6.07 -7.04 -8.50
C ASP A 62 4.91 -6.55 -7.61
N HIS A 63 5.17 -5.55 -6.76
CA HIS A 63 4.12 -4.84 -6.02
C HIS A 63 3.05 -4.24 -6.90
N HIS A 64 3.41 -3.72 -8.08
CA HIS A 64 2.40 -3.24 -9.03
C HIS A 64 1.49 -4.38 -9.51
N GLN A 65 2.04 -5.58 -9.74
CA GLN A 65 1.25 -6.77 -10.09
C GLN A 65 0.37 -7.22 -8.92
N GLY A 66 0.89 -7.23 -7.69
CA GLY A 66 0.10 -7.52 -6.49
C GLY A 66 -1.07 -6.55 -6.29
N LEU A 67 -0.86 -5.25 -6.52
CA LEU A 67 -1.94 -4.26 -6.49
C LEU A 67 -2.93 -4.44 -7.65
N LEU A 68 -2.46 -4.86 -8.82
CA LEU A 68 -3.32 -5.20 -9.94
C LEU A 68 -4.20 -6.42 -9.61
N LEU A 69 -3.68 -7.43 -8.92
CA LEU A 69 -4.47 -8.54 -8.38
C LEU A 69 -5.57 -8.02 -7.44
N CYS A 70 -5.25 -7.17 -6.46
CA CYS A 70 -6.25 -6.57 -5.57
C CYS A 70 -7.35 -5.84 -6.37
N TRP A 71 -6.97 -5.09 -7.41
CA TRP A 71 -7.94 -4.47 -8.32
C TRP A 71 -8.79 -5.50 -9.07
N LYS A 72 -8.20 -6.56 -9.64
CA LYS A 72 -8.93 -7.62 -10.35
C LYS A 72 -9.95 -8.29 -9.45
N ILE A 73 -9.59 -8.61 -8.21
CA ILE A 73 -10.50 -9.17 -7.19
C ILE A 73 -11.71 -8.25 -6.98
N ARG A 74 -11.48 -6.95 -6.75
CA ARG A 74 -12.55 -5.96 -6.60
C ARG A 74 -13.46 -5.90 -7.83
N GLN A 75 -12.88 -5.94 -9.03
CA GLN A 75 -13.67 -5.99 -10.28
C GLN A 75 -14.52 -7.26 -10.40
N GLY A 76 -14.02 -8.40 -9.93
CA GLY A 76 -14.80 -9.63 -9.85
C GLY A 76 -16.04 -9.45 -8.99
N PHE A 77 -15.89 -8.89 -7.81
CA PHE A 77 -17.02 -8.60 -6.92
C PHE A 77 -17.99 -7.56 -7.50
N ASP A 78 -17.48 -6.44 -8.04
CA ASP A 78 -18.32 -5.39 -8.66
C ASP A 78 -19.18 -5.94 -9.82
N LYS A 79 -18.68 -6.96 -10.52
CA LYS A 79 -19.36 -7.64 -11.63
C LYS A 79 -20.22 -8.82 -11.21
N ASN A 80 -20.35 -9.10 -9.90
CA ASN A 80 -21.01 -10.29 -9.35
C ASN A 80 -20.49 -11.60 -9.98
N ILE A 81 -19.16 -11.72 -10.12
CA ILE A 81 -18.53 -12.97 -10.55
C ILE A 81 -18.59 -13.98 -9.39
N GLU A 82 -18.84 -15.25 -9.70
CA GLU A 82 -18.83 -16.34 -8.73
C GLU A 82 -17.53 -16.36 -7.91
N VAL A 83 -17.66 -16.48 -6.59
CA VAL A 83 -16.53 -16.35 -5.64
C VAL A 83 -15.44 -17.37 -5.94
N ASP A 84 -15.79 -18.63 -6.26
CA ASP A 84 -14.80 -19.65 -6.58
C ASP A 84 -13.95 -19.34 -7.81
N ARG A 85 -14.47 -18.60 -8.79
CA ARG A 85 -13.68 -18.17 -9.96
C ARG A 85 -12.63 -17.15 -9.56
N ILE A 86 -13.00 -16.21 -8.69
CA ILE A 86 -12.06 -15.22 -8.13
C ILE A 86 -11.01 -15.93 -7.26
N SER A 87 -11.44 -16.84 -6.39
CA SER A 87 -10.57 -17.61 -5.50
C SER A 87 -9.57 -18.46 -6.28
N LYS A 88 -9.99 -19.16 -7.34
CA LYS A 88 -9.09 -19.96 -8.18
C LYS A 88 -8.02 -19.10 -8.86
N TYR A 89 -8.39 -17.93 -9.38
CA TYR A 89 -7.43 -16.99 -9.94
C TYR A 89 -6.46 -16.45 -8.89
N LEU A 90 -6.98 -16.10 -7.71
CA LEU A 90 -6.16 -15.64 -6.59
C LEU A 90 -5.12 -16.69 -6.18
N VAL A 91 -5.53 -17.96 -6.02
CA VAL A 91 -4.62 -19.06 -5.68
C VAL A 91 -3.56 -19.24 -6.77
N TYR A 92 -3.96 -19.25 -8.05
CA TYR A 92 -3.02 -19.29 -9.17
C TYR A 92 -2.00 -18.15 -9.12
N PHE A 93 -2.47 -16.91 -8.94
CA PHE A 93 -1.59 -15.76 -8.91
C PHE A 93 -0.61 -15.82 -7.74
N PHE A 94 -1.08 -16.29 -6.58
CA PHE A 94 -0.22 -16.47 -5.41
C PHE A 94 0.90 -17.48 -5.68
N ASP A 95 0.56 -18.62 -6.28
CA ASP A 95 1.52 -19.70 -6.57
C ASP A 95 2.58 -19.28 -7.60
N VAL A 96 2.15 -18.54 -8.62
CA VAL A 96 3.02 -18.15 -9.75
C VAL A 96 3.84 -16.89 -9.46
N HIS A 97 3.27 -15.91 -8.77
CA HIS A 97 3.88 -14.59 -8.60
C HIS A 97 4.29 -14.32 -7.15
N LEU A 98 3.34 -14.30 -6.21
CA LEU A 98 3.61 -13.83 -4.84
C LEU A 98 4.56 -14.74 -4.07
N THR A 99 4.52 -16.05 -4.33
CA THR A 99 5.43 -17.01 -3.68
C THR A 99 6.90 -16.72 -4.04
N ALA A 100 7.18 -16.44 -5.32
CA ALA A 100 8.52 -16.09 -5.77
C ALA A 100 8.97 -14.73 -5.21
N HIS A 101 8.07 -13.75 -5.26
CA HIS A 101 8.31 -12.41 -4.73
C HIS A 101 8.67 -12.42 -3.23
N PHE A 102 7.86 -13.06 -2.38
CA PHE A 102 8.18 -13.19 -0.95
C PHE A 102 9.50 -13.92 -0.71
N LYS A 103 9.80 -14.93 -1.53
CA LYS A 103 11.07 -15.66 -1.40
C LYS A 103 12.27 -14.76 -1.68
N GLU A 104 12.20 -13.89 -2.69
CA GLU A 104 13.26 -12.93 -2.97
C GLU A 104 13.47 -11.97 -1.80
N GLU A 105 12.39 -11.47 -1.21
CA GLU A 105 12.49 -10.61 -0.03
C GLU A 105 13.10 -11.36 1.15
N GLU A 106 12.60 -12.54 1.47
CA GLU A 106 13.00 -13.31 2.64
C GLU A 106 14.43 -13.86 2.55
N GLU A 107 14.87 -14.31 1.37
CA GLU A 107 16.17 -14.97 1.19
C GLU A 107 17.27 -14.00 0.74
N VAL A 108 16.93 -12.86 0.14
CA VAL A 108 17.91 -11.90 -0.40
C VAL A 108 17.89 -10.58 0.36
N LEU A 109 16.73 -9.96 0.53
CA LEU A 109 16.63 -8.62 1.08
C LEU A 109 16.73 -8.62 2.60
N LEU A 110 15.89 -9.41 3.26
CA LEU A 110 15.74 -9.48 4.71
C LEU A 110 16.92 -10.18 5.39
N THR A 111 17.69 -11.00 4.66
CA THR A 111 18.92 -11.63 5.19
C THR A 111 20.04 -10.63 5.44
N LYS A 112 19.93 -9.39 4.94
CA LYS A 112 20.85 -8.29 5.21
C LYS A 112 20.54 -7.55 6.51
N LEU A 113 19.40 -7.83 7.15
CA LEU A 113 19.03 -7.30 8.46
C LEU A 113 19.36 -8.29 9.58
N ASP A 114 19.67 -7.76 10.76
CA ASP A 114 19.80 -8.53 11.98
C ASP A 114 18.49 -9.28 12.31
N ASP A 115 18.59 -10.40 13.01
CA ASP A 115 17.44 -11.27 13.27
C ASP A 115 16.39 -10.63 14.19
N ASP A 116 16.78 -9.69 15.06
CA ASP A 116 15.89 -8.95 15.95
C ASP A 116 15.37 -7.63 15.35
N ASP A 117 15.68 -7.34 14.08
CA ASP A 117 15.16 -6.16 13.39
C ASP A 117 13.61 -6.22 13.30
N ALA A 118 12.96 -5.17 13.80
CA ALA A 118 11.50 -5.12 13.88
C ALA A 118 10.83 -5.16 12.50
N TYR A 119 11.41 -4.51 11.48
CA TYR A 119 10.86 -4.53 10.12
C TYR A 119 11.00 -5.91 9.49
N LYS A 120 12.11 -6.61 9.74
CA LYS A 120 12.29 -8.01 9.32
C LYS A 120 11.19 -8.89 9.91
N GLN A 121 11.00 -8.84 11.23
CA GLN A 121 9.98 -9.65 11.93
C GLN A 121 8.55 -9.31 11.48
N ASP A 122 8.22 -8.03 11.33
CA ASP A 122 6.91 -7.59 10.84
C ASP A 122 6.63 -8.06 9.41
N THR A 123 7.66 -8.13 8.56
CA THR A 123 7.53 -8.59 7.16
C THR A 123 7.24 -10.09 7.14
N TYR A 124 8.04 -10.90 7.85
CA TYR A 124 7.79 -12.35 7.97
C TYR A 124 6.40 -12.65 8.53
N TYR A 125 5.98 -11.94 9.57
CA TYR A 125 4.65 -12.11 10.15
C TYR A 125 3.53 -11.85 9.12
N GLN A 126 3.64 -10.76 8.35
CA GLN A 126 2.66 -10.45 7.30
C GLN A 126 2.65 -11.49 6.18
N HIS A 127 3.82 -12.01 5.76
CA HIS A 127 3.90 -13.08 4.77
C HIS A 127 3.21 -14.35 5.25
N GLU A 128 3.45 -14.75 6.51
CA GLU A 128 2.81 -15.93 7.11
C GLU A 128 1.29 -15.77 7.22
N GLU A 129 0.79 -14.59 7.59
CA GLU A 129 -0.65 -14.30 7.58
C GLU A 129 -1.25 -14.46 6.17
N ILE A 130 -0.58 -13.92 5.15
CA ILE A 130 -1.03 -14.00 3.75
C ILE A 130 -1.01 -15.45 3.24
N ARG A 131 0.05 -16.22 3.55
CA ARG A 131 0.14 -17.66 3.24
C ARG A 131 -1.00 -18.45 3.89
N SER A 132 -1.25 -18.20 5.17
CA SER A 132 -2.32 -18.86 5.92
C SER A 132 -3.69 -18.61 5.28
N LEU A 133 -3.97 -17.37 4.87
CA LEU A 133 -5.22 -17.03 4.18
C LEU A 133 -5.37 -17.78 2.85
N ILE A 134 -4.30 -17.95 2.08
CA ILE A 134 -4.35 -18.74 0.83
C ILE A 134 -4.64 -20.21 1.11
N ASP A 135 -4.05 -20.79 2.15
CA ASP A 135 -4.33 -22.17 2.54
C ASP A 135 -5.79 -22.36 2.98
N GLU A 136 -6.36 -21.39 3.69
CA GLU A 136 -7.79 -21.39 4.02
C GLU A 136 -8.68 -21.24 2.78
N ILE A 137 -8.32 -20.37 1.84
CA ILE A 137 -9.07 -20.16 0.58
C ILE A 137 -9.06 -21.42 -0.28
N ARG A 138 -7.92 -22.12 -0.38
CA ARG A 138 -7.81 -23.40 -1.10
C ARG A 138 -8.82 -24.43 -0.58
N GLN A 139 -9.09 -24.43 0.71
CA GLN A 139 -10.05 -25.34 1.34
C GLN A 139 -11.50 -24.84 1.24
N ASN A 140 -11.70 -23.53 1.08
CA ASN A 140 -13.00 -22.86 1.14
C ASN A 140 -13.19 -21.88 -0.03
N LEU A 141 -13.10 -22.37 -1.27
CA LEU A 141 -13.10 -21.51 -2.47
C LEU A 141 -14.32 -20.58 -2.62
N GLN A 142 -15.44 -20.90 -1.98
CA GLN A 142 -16.67 -20.09 -2.03
C GLN A 142 -16.76 -19.06 -0.88
N ASP A 143 -15.79 -19.01 0.04
CA ASP A 143 -15.81 -18.07 1.16
C ASP A 143 -15.32 -16.68 0.74
N GLU A 144 -16.29 -15.81 0.43
CA GLU A 144 -16.06 -14.42 0.07
C GLU A 144 -15.27 -13.64 1.13
N LYS A 145 -15.45 -13.95 2.42
CA LYS A 145 -14.79 -13.20 3.50
C LYS A 145 -13.29 -13.43 3.49
N LEU A 146 -12.84 -14.64 3.19
CA LEU A 146 -11.41 -14.95 3.10
C LEU A 146 -10.75 -14.18 1.96
N VAL A 147 -11.42 -14.10 0.80
CA VAL A 147 -10.91 -13.35 -0.36
C VAL A 147 -10.78 -11.86 -0.06
N HIS A 148 -11.77 -11.23 0.58
CA HIS A 148 -11.67 -9.83 1.01
C HIS A 148 -10.59 -9.60 2.08
N GLN A 149 -10.38 -10.56 2.98
CA GLN A 149 -9.33 -10.46 4.00
C GLN A 149 -7.94 -10.51 3.35
N PHE A 150 -7.73 -11.47 2.46
CA PHE A 150 -6.50 -11.58 1.68
C PHE A 150 -6.22 -10.29 0.91
N GLU A 151 -7.20 -9.80 0.17
CA GLU A 151 -7.07 -8.61 -0.68
C GLU A 151 -6.62 -7.37 0.12
N LYS A 152 -7.23 -7.16 1.30
CA LYS A 152 -6.86 -6.06 2.21
C LYS A 152 -5.48 -6.25 2.83
N LYS A 153 -5.14 -7.48 3.24
CA LYS A 153 -3.84 -7.80 3.85
C LYS A 153 -2.71 -7.60 2.85
N LEU A 154 -2.86 -8.09 1.62
CA LEU A 154 -1.87 -7.90 0.55
C LEU A 154 -1.67 -6.42 0.22
N GLU A 155 -2.74 -5.65 0.04
CA GLU A 155 -2.59 -4.21 -0.23
C GLU A 155 -1.90 -3.49 0.95
N ALA A 156 -2.28 -3.80 2.18
CA ALA A 156 -1.70 -3.19 3.37
C ALA A 156 -0.19 -3.51 3.48
N HIS A 157 0.18 -4.76 3.21
CA HIS A 157 1.54 -5.25 3.19
C HIS A 157 2.39 -4.54 2.13
N ILE A 158 1.95 -4.52 0.86
CA ILE A 158 2.65 -3.80 -0.22
C ILE A 158 2.85 -2.31 0.14
N ARG A 159 1.83 -1.67 0.74
CA ARG A 159 1.93 -0.27 1.18
C ARG A 159 2.91 -0.10 2.33
N PHE A 160 2.98 -1.06 3.26
CA PHE A 160 3.95 -1.05 4.35
C PHE A 160 5.36 -1.10 3.78
N GLU A 161 5.63 -1.99 2.83
CA GLU A 161 6.98 -2.15 2.29
C GLU A 161 7.42 -0.92 1.49
N GLU A 162 6.56 -0.47 0.58
CA GLU A 162 6.85 0.69 -0.25
C GLU A 162 7.08 1.96 0.56
N ARG A 163 6.33 2.16 1.64
CA ARG A 163 6.31 3.43 2.38
C ARG A 163 7.16 3.42 3.64
N LYS A 164 7.54 2.24 4.15
CA LYS A 164 8.27 2.11 5.41
C LYS A 164 9.51 1.24 5.26
N LEU A 165 9.36 -0.03 4.87
CA LEU A 165 10.49 -0.96 4.77
C LEU A 165 11.54 -0.45 3.79
N PHE A 166 11.18 -0.22 2.54
CA PHE A 166 12.17 0.14 1.52
C PHE A 166 12.85 1.51 1.79
N PRO A 167 12.14 2.56 2.25
CA PRO A 167 12.79 3.77 2.75
C PRO A 167 13.76 3.52 3.91
N TYR A 168 13.38 2.67 4.87
CA TYR A 168 14.24 2.27 5.98
C TYR A 168 15.52 1.58 5.48
N LEU A 169 15.38 0.57 4.62
CA LEU A 169 16.50 -0.16 4.03
C LEU A 169 17.43 0.76 3.23
N GLN A 170 16.90 1.71 2.47
CA GLN A 170 17.70 2.69 1.74
C GLN A 170 18.46 3.67 2.64
N GLY A 171 17.99 3.90 3.87
CA GLY A 171 18.70 4.69 4.86
C GLY A 171 19.75 3.89 5.63
N LEU A 172 19.57 2.57 5.74
CA LEU A 172 20.41 1.66 6.50
C LEU A 172 21.56 1.06 5.66
N PHE A 173 21.26 0.60 4.45
CA PHE A 173 22.22 -0.11 3.61
C PHE A 173 23.14 0.85 2.84
N ASP A 174 24.42 0.46 2.76
CA ASP A 174 25.36 1.14 1.89
C ASP A 174 25.15 0.76 0.41
N GLU A 175 25.75 1.54 -0.48
CA GLU A 175 25.63 1.35 -1.93
C GLU A 175 26.05 -0.07 -2.36
N LYS A 176 27.10 -0.62 -1.75
CA LYS A 176 27.60 -1.96 -2.07
C LYS A 176 26.55 -3.02 -1.74
N THR A 177 25.96 -2.97 -0.55
CA THR A 177 24.91 -3.89 -0.11
C THR A 177 23.69 -3.80 -1.02
N LEU A 178 23.26 -2.59 -1.38
CA LEU A 178 22.15 -2.38 -2.31
C LEU A 178 22.46 -2.95 -3.70
N GLN A 179 23.67 -2.80 -4.22
CA GLN A 179 24.07 -3.40 -5.49
C GLN A 179 24.10 -4.93 -5.45
N GLU A 180 24.61 -5.52 -4.37
CA GLU A 180 24.57 -6.97 -4.16
C GLU A 180 23.15 -7.51 -4.15
N VAL A 181 22.23 -6.85 -3.42
CA VAL A 181 20.81 -7.19 -3.41
C VAL A 181 20.22 -7.08 -4.82
N GLY A 182 20.46 -5.98 -5.52
CA GLY A 182 19.93 -5.74 -6.85
C GLY A 182 20.43 -6.73 -7.92
N HIS A 183 21.62 -7.31 -7.75
CA HIS A 183 22.14 -8.35 -8.63
C HIS A 183 21.49 -9.71 -8.39
N LEU A 184 21.07 -9.99 -7.15
CA LEU A 184 20.46 -11.27 -6.77
C LEU A 184 18.95 -11.31 -7.04
N ILE A 185 18.29 -10.14 -7.02
CA ILE A 185 16.89 -10.00 -7.39
C ILE A 185 16.79 -9.90 -8.91
N GLU A 186 16.55 -11.04 -9.56
CA GLU A 186 16.28 -11.09 -10.99
C GLU A 186 14.80 -10.85 -11.23
N GLY A 187 14.42 -9.65 -11.68
CA GLY A 187 13.03 -9.35 -12.06
C GLY A 187 12.55 -10.22 -13.22
N LYS A 188 12.04 -11.41 -12.90
CA LYS A 188 11.43 -12.34 -13.85
C LYS A 188 9.94 -12.14 -13.80
N GLU A 189 9.42 -11.40 -14.77
CA GLU A 189 7.99 -11.37 -15.00
C GLU A 189 7.53 -12.76 -15.48
N ALA A 190 6.90 -13.52 -14.59
CA ALA A 190 6.16 -14.70 -15.02
C ALA A 190 5.03 -14.23 -15.94
N ALA A 191 4.85 -14.89 -17.08
CA ALA A 191 3.73 -14.60 -17.96
C ALA A 191 2.44 -15.01 -17.26
N GLU A 192 1.47 -14.09 -17.19
CA GLU A 192 0.13 -14.42 -16.71
C GLU A 192 -0.58 -15.26 -17.77
N ASP A 193 -0.66 -16.57 -17.54
CA ASP A 193 -1.35 -17.54 -18.40
C ASP A 193 -2.64 -18.01 -17.70
N TRP A 194 -3.62 -17.10 -17.65
CA TRP A 194 -4.92 -17.36 -17.05
C TRP A 194 -6.06 -17.19 -18.07
N PRO A 195 -6.85 -18.25 -18.36
CA PRO A 195 -7.85 -18.21 -19.42
C PRO A 195 -9.13 -17.43 -19.04
N ASP A 196 -9.41 -17.32 -17.75
CA ASP A 196 -10.64 -16.71 -17.26
C ASP A 196 -10.44 -15.25 -16.81
N VAL A 197 -10.50 -14.34 -17.79
CA VAL A 197 -10.30 -12.89 -17.63
C VAL A 197 -11.57 -12.20 -17.10
N PHE A 198 -12.05 -12.62 -15.93
CA PHE A 198 -13.35 -12.18 -15.38
C PHE A 198 -13.43 -10.66 -15.09
N TRP A 199 -12.29 -9.99 -14.96
CA TRP A 199 -12.19 -8.55 -14.75
C TRP A 199 -12.36 -7.71 -16.02
N ALA A 200 -12.33 -8.32 -17.21
CA ALA A 200 -12.47 -7.59 -18.47
C ALA A 200 -13.83 -6.86 -18.58
N ARG A 201 -13.83 -5.70 -19.26
CA ARG A 201 -15.08 -5.04 -19.65
C ARG A 201 -15.74 -5.86 -20.76
N LYS A 202 -17.02 -6.18 -20.58
CA LYS A 202 -17.88 -6.72 -21.64
C LYS A 202 -18.38 -5.60 -22.52
#